data_AF-W8C8V2-F1
#
_entry.id   AF-W8C8V2-F1
#
_cell.length_a   1.000
_cell.length_b   1.000
_cell.length_c   1.000
_cell.angle_alpha   90.00
_cell.angle_beta   90.00
_cell.angle_gamma   90.00
#
_symmetry.space_group_name_H-M   'P 1'
#
loop_
_entity.id
_entity.type
_entity.pdbx_description
1 polymer ?
#
loop_
_entity_poly.entity_id
_entity_poly.type
_entity_poly.pdbx_seq_one_letter_code
_entity_poly.pdbx_strand_id
1 'polypeptide(L)'
;AWFKCKSVKCICHYLVNCVYPNFVIFIKGLLIPLSRESFTKFLQNMETWKLLFAAVIAIYFIGQVNFVNGLECYVCSNQTGNTEKCLNTIKTCEPGEDACGTEIRWGSQPYFSQGALKQYYVSKRCMTKQQCQQRRKRYMQYCTHIWYEDWWCYECCVGDRCNYFVISGTTKKEVTVTTIIGVLFVGSLLSISTLIY
;
A
#
# COMPACT_ATOMS: atom_id res chain seq x y z
N ALA A 1 -4.99 0.32 -20.42
CA ALA A 1 -5.93 1.12 -19.62
C ALA A 1 -6.18 0.39 -18.31
N TRP A 2 -5.56 0.83 -17.21
CA TRP A 2 -5.64 0.15 -15.91
C TRP A 2 -6.80 0.73 -15.11
N PHE A 3 -7.75 -0.14 -14.75
CA PHE A 3 -9.02 0.24 -14.14
C PHE A 3 -8.82 0.68 -12.67
N LYS A 4 -9.02 1.97 -12.40
CA LYS A 4 -9.28 2.48 -11.04
C LYS A 4 -10.66 1.98 -10.59
N CYS A 5 -10.70 1.03 -9.67
CA CYS A 5 -11.95 0.56 -9.08
C CYS A 5 -12.18 1.30 -7.75
N LYS A 6 -13.08 2.29 -7.75
CA LYS A 6 -13.43 3.12 -6.58
C LYS A 6 -14.92 2.93 -6.30
N SER A 7 -15.31 1.90 -5.54
CA SER A 7 -16.57 1.77 -4.76
C SER A 7 -16.96 0.29 -4.53
N VAL A 8 -17.49 0.01 -3.34
CA VAL A 8 -18.01 -1.30 -2.87
C VAL A 8 -19.06 -1.90 -3.81
N LYS A 9 -19.72 -1.10 -4.65
CA LYS A 9 -20.63 -1.59 -5.70
C LYS A 9 -19.94 -2.42 -6.79
N CYS A 10 -18.64 -2.23 -7.02
CA CYS A 10 -17.89 -3.07 -7.96
C CYS A 10 -17.54 -4.44 -7.37
N ILE A 11 -17.54 -4.63 -6.05
CA ILE A 11 -17.24 -5.93 -5.45
C ILE A 11 -18.38 -6.92 -5.76
N CYS A 12 -19.65 -6.52 -5.72
CA CYS A 12 -20.74 -7.40 -6.17
C CYS A 12 -20.76 -7.61 -7.68
N HIS A 13 -20.43 -6.61 -8.51
CA HIS A 13 -20.46 -6.79 -9.97
C HIS A 13 -19.26 -7.61 -10.49
N TYR A 14 -18.08 -7.52 -9.85
CA TYR A 14 -16.93 -8.39 -10.14
C TYR A 14 -17.04 -9.76 -9.48
N LEU A 15 -17.59 -9.89 -8.27
CA LEU A 15 -17.82 -11.23 -7.68
C LEU A 15 -18.98 -11.97 -8.37
N VAL A 16 -19.94 -11.29 -9.01
CA VAL A 16 -20.98 -11.99 -9.78
C VAL A 16 -20.50 -12.28 -11.22
N ASN A 17 -19.81 -11.33 -11.89
CA ASN A 17 -19.35 -11.53 -13.28
C ASN A 17 -17.94 -12.14 -13.44
N CYS A 18 -17.14 -12.30 -12.38
CA CYS A 18 -15.96 -13.19 -12.39
C CYS A 18 -16.25 -14.56 -11.78
N VAL A 19 -17.43 -14.77 -11.18
CA VAL A 19 -17.85 -16.10 -10.68
C VAL A 19 -18.84 -16.78 -11.63
N TYR A 20 -19.55 -16.07 -12.51
CA TYR A 20 -20.31 -16.69 -13.61
C TYR A 20 -20.36 -15.79 -14.85
N PRO A 21 -19.59 -16.14 -15.89
CA PRO A 21 -20.24 -16.52 -17.14
C PRO A 21 -19.58 -17.81 -17.64
N ASN A 22 -20.31 -18.92 -17.49
CA ASN A 22 -19.91 -20.27 -17.92
C ASN A 22 -18.83 -20.94 -17.06
N PHE A 23 -19.25 -21.49 -15.92
CA PHE A 23 -18.47 -22.48 -15.18
C PHE A 23 -18.41 -23.78 -16.01
N VAL A 24 -17.24 -24.11 -16.57
CA VAL A 24 -16.89 -25.45 -17.04
C VAL A 24 -15.72 -25.92 -16.18
N ILE A 25 -16.00 -26.71 -15.13
CA ILE A 25 -14.95 -27.44 -14.41
C ILE A 25 -14.65 -28.72 -15.18
N PHE A 26 -13.43 -28.85 -15.69
CA PHE A 26 -12.93 -30.09 -16.29
C PHE A 26 -12.45 -31.05 -15.20
N ILE A 27 -13.29 -32.00 -14.81
CA ILE A 27 -12.86 -33.23 -14.14
C ILE A 27 -13.30 -34.41 -15.01
N LYS A 28 -12.32 -35.11 -15.60
CA LYS A 28 -12.50 -36.36 -16.36
C LYS A 28 -13.64 -36.35 -17.40
N GLY A 29 -13.65 -35.38 -18.30
CA GLY A 29 -14.31 -35.51 -19.60
C GLY A 29 -15.84 -35.60 -19.62
N LEU A 30 -16.56 -35.17 -18.58
CA LEU A 30 -18.04 -35.18 -18.58
C LEU A 30 -18.60 -33.79 -18.25
N LEU A 31 -19.34 -33.19 -19.20
CA LEU A 31 -20.10 -31.95 -19.02
C LEU A 31 -21.37 -32.26 -18.23
N ILE A 32 -21.48 -31.75 -16.99
CA ILE A 32 -22.72 -31.80 -16.21
C ILE A 32 -23.19 -30.37 -15.92
N PRO A 33 -24.34 -29.92 -16.45
CA PRO A 33 -24.94 -28.65 -16.06
C PRO A 33 -25.56 -28.79 -14.66
N LEU A 34 -24.97 -28.17 -13.64
CA LEU A 34 -25.57 -28.11 -12.31
C LEU A 34 -26.66 -27.02 -12.30
N SER A 35 -27.91 -27.43 -12.53
CA SER A 35 -29.09 -26.59 -12.31
C SER A 35 -29.19 -26.18 -10.83
N ARG A 36 -29.65 -24.95 -10.56
CA ARG A 36 -29.83 -24.37 -9.21
C ARG A 36 -30.63 -25.26 -8.26
N GLU A 37 -31.49 -26.12 -8.81
CA GLU A 37 -32.32 -27.09 -8.08
C GLU A 37 -31.55 -28.33 -7.58
N SER A 38 -30.42 -28.68 -8.21
CA SER A 38 -29.60 -29.82 -7.78
C SER A 38 -28.72 -29.48 -6.57
N PHE A 39 -28.29 -28.23 -6.44
CA PHE A 39 -27.44 -27.77 -5.33
C PHE A 39 -28.23 -27.68 -4.01
N THR A 40 -29.49 -27.27 -4.04
CA THR A 40 -30.36 -27.21 -2.85
C THR A 40 -30.72 -28.60 -2.34
N LYS A 41 -30.95 -29.58 -3.22
CA LYS A 41 -31.17 -30.98 -2.83
C LYS A 41 -29.93 -31.63 -2.22
N PHE A 42 -28.72 -31.26 -2.67
CA PHE A 42 -27.46 -31.73 -2.08
C PHE A 42 -27.22 -31.17 -0.67
N LEU A 43 -27.60 -29.90 -0.42
CA LEU A 43 -27.49 -29.27 0.91
C LEU A 43 -28.45 -29.89 1.94
N GLN A 44 -29.59 -30.45 1.51
CA GLN A 44 -30.61 -31.00 2.40
C GLN A 44 -30.32 -32.45 2.88
N ASN A 45 -29.37 -33.14 2.24
CA ASN A 45 -29.01 -34.54 2.54
C ASN A 45 -27.64 -34.70 3.22
N MET A 46 -26.88 -33.61 3.35
CA MET A 46 -25.61 -33.58 4.06
C MET A 46 -25.88 -33.32 5.55
N GLU A 47 -25.37 -34.20 6.41
CA GLU A 47 -25.45 -33.99 7.85
C GLU A 47 -24.85 -32.63 8.23
N THR A 48 -25.52 -31.90 9.11
CA THR A 48 -25.21 -30.50 9.48
C THR A 48 -23.74 -30.30 9.89
N TRP A 49 -23.12 -31.30 10.53
CA TRP A 49 -21.70 -31.25 10.90
C TRP A 49 -20.75 -31.25 9.69
N LYS A 50 -21.10 -31.89 8.58
CA LYS A 50 -20.30 -31.88 7.33
C LYS A 50 -20.36 -30.51 6.64
N LEU A 51 -21.50 -29.83 6.72
CA LEU A 51 -21.65 -28.46 6.22
C LEU A 51 -20.84 -27.47 7.07
N LEU A 52 -20.85 -27.62 8.39
CA LEU A 52 -20.01 -26.80 9.29
C LEU A 52 -18.52 -27.04 9.04
N PHE A 53 -18.09 -28.30 8.87
CA PHE A 53 -16.69 -28.63 8.59
C PHE A 53 -16.24 -28.08 7.22
N ALA A 54 -17.07 -28.23 6.19
CA ALA A 54 -16.81 -27.65 4.87
C ALA A 54 -16.76 -26.12 4.90
N ALA A 55 -17.62 -25.47 5.68
CA ALA A 55 -17.62 -24.02 5.86
C ALA A 55 -16.34 -23.53 6.57
N VAL A 56 -15.90 -24.22 7.63
CA VAL A 56 -14.65 -23.89 8.35
C VAL A 56 -13.43 -24.04 7.43
N ILE A 57 -13.38 -25.10 6.64
CA ILE A 57 -12.33 -25.32 5.65
C ILE A 57 -12.33 -24.21 4.59
N ALA A 58 -13.50 -23.85 4.07
CA ALA A 58 -13.62 -22.77 3.08
C ALA A 58 -13.15 -21.42 3.65
N ILE A 59 -13.53 -21.08 4.89
CA ILE A 59 -13.10 -19.85 5.57
C ILE A 59 -11.57 -19.86 5.78
N TYR A 60 -10.99 -20.99 6.18
CA TYR A 60 -9.54 -21.14 6.32
C TYR A 60 -8.82 -20.84 5.00
N PHE A 61 -9.26 -21.44 3.88
CA PHE A 61 -8.64 -21.20 2.57
C PHE A 61 -8.86 -19.79 2.04
N ILE A 62 -10.03 -19.18 2.24
CA ILE A 62 -10.30 -17.79 1.88
C ILE A 62 -9.40 -16.83 2.69
N GLY A 63 -9.14 -17.14 3.95
CA GLY A 63 -8.26 -16.37 4.82
C GLY A 63 -6.77 -16.40 4.42
N GLN A 64 -6.35 -17.33 3.57
CA GLN A 64 -4.96 -17.40 3.07
C GLN A 64 -4.70 -16.48 1.86
N VAL A 65 -5.72 -15.81 1.34
CA VAL A 65 -5.57 -14.93 0.18
C VAL A 65 -4.99 -13.59 0.63
N ASN A 66 -3.69 -13.39 0.42
CA ASN A 66 -3.05 -12.09 0.62
C ASN A 66 -3.35 -11.18 -0.57
N PHE A 67 -4.08 -10.10 -0.33
CA PHE A 67 -4.22 -9.02 -1.31
C PHE A 67 -2.93 -8.21 -1.35
N VAL A 68 -2.20 -8.27 -2.48
CA VAL A 68 -1.04 -7.41 -2.72
C VAL A 68 -1.54 -6.12 -3.35
N ASN A 69 -1.57 -5.04 -2.56
CA ASN A 69 -1.72 -3.70 -3.10
C ASN A 69 -0.35 -3.21 -3.59
N GLY A 70 -0.30 -2.66 -4.79
CA GLY A 70 0.90 -1.97 -5.28
C GLY A 70 1.09 -0.67 -4.52
N LEU A 71 2.34 -0.35 -4.18
CA LEU A 71 2.70 0.89 -3.50
C LEU A 71 2.17 2.10 -4.29
N GLU A 72 1.46 3.00 -3.62
CA GLU A 72 1.04 4.26 -4.22
C GLU A 72 1.82 5.45 -3.67
N CYS A 73 2.26 6.37 -4.54
CA CYS A 73 2.94 7.60 -4.13
C CYS A 73 2.30 8.83 -4.77
N TYR A 74 2.45 10.00 -4.12
CA TYR A 74 2.24 11.28 -4.78
C TYR A 74 3.35 11.53 -5.80
N VAL A 75 3.01 12.04 -6.98
CA VAL A 75 3.96 12.26 -8.09
C VAL A 75 3.79 13.65 -8.70
N CYS A 76 4.89 14.39 -8.77
CA CYS A 76 4.94 15.69 -9.44
C CYS A 76 6.38 16.03 -9.83
N SER A 77 6.58 16.97 -10.75
CA SER A 77 7.90 17.36 -11.23
C SER A 77 8.00 18.88 -11.29
N ASN A 78 9.02 19.44 -10.64
CA ASN A 78 9.38 20.86 -10.63
C ASN A 78 8.17 21.79 -10.40
N GLN A 79 7.36 21.50 -9.39
CA GLN A 79 6.24 22.35 -9.01
C GLN A 79 6.71 23.42 -8.01
N THR A 80 6.15 24.63 -8.07
CA THR A 80 6.58 25.75 -7.21
C THR A 80 6.22 25.58 -5.73
N GLY A 81 5.42 24.57 -5.40
CA GLY A 81 5.04 24.24 -4.04
C GLY A 81 4.45 22.85 -3.91
N ASN A 82 4.16 22.46 -2.67
CA ASN A 82 3.47 21.22 -2.35
C ASN A 82 1.94 21.40 -2.42
N THR A 83 1.45 21.87 -3.55
CA THR A 83 0.05 22.17 -3.80
C THR A 83 -0.40 21.49 -5.09
N GLU A 84 -1.72 21.51 -5.35
CA GLU A 84 -2.32 21.09 -6.60
C GLU A 84 -1.81 19.74 -7.11
N LYS A 85 -0.97 19.74 -8.17
CA LYS A 85 -0.43 18.55 -8.81
C LYS A 85 0.29 17.65 -7.82
N CYS A 86 1.04 18.19 -6.86
CA CYS A 86 1.79 17.39 -5.88
C CYS A 86 0.91 16.74 -4.81
N LEU A 87 -0.35 17.18 -4.63
CA LEU A 87 -1.30 16.61 -3.67
C LEU A 87 -2.43 15.80 -4.33
N ASN A 88 -2.69 16.02 -5.61
CA ASN A 88 -3.80 15.40 -6.33
C ASN A 88 -3.36 14.28 -7.28
N THR A 89 -2.09 14.26 -7.68
CA THR A 89 -1.57 13.26 -8.63
C THR A 89 -0.98 12.08 -7.87
N ILE A 90 -1.69 10.95 -7.91
CA ILE A 90 -1.26 9.69 -7.30
C ILE A 90 -1.00 8.69 -8.42
N LYS A 91 0.14 8.01 -8.34
CA LYS A 91 0.53 6.92 -9.24
C LYS A 91 0.81 5.66 -8.43
N THR A 92 0.31 4.52 -8.91
CA THR A 92 0.76 3.18 -8.46
C THR A 92 2.15 2.93 -9.03
N CYS A 93 3.10 2.61 -8.16
CA CYS A 93 4.50 2.43 -8.53
C CYS A 93 4.70 1.15 -9.35
N GLU A 94 5.75 1.15 -10.17
CA GLU A 94 6.09 0.01 -11.02
C GLU A 94 6.66 -1.16 -10.20
N PRO A 95 6.63 -2.40 -10.72
CA PRO A 95 7.31 -3.52 -10.08
C PRO A 95 8.79 -3.20 -9.82
N GLY A 96 9.20 -3.34 -8.56
CA GLY A 96 10.56 -3.02 -8.10
C GLY A 96 10.72 -1.64 -7.46
N GLU A 97 9.76 -0.72 -7.63
CA GLU A 97 9.73 0.54 -6.91
C GLU A 97 9.06 0.37 -5.54
N ASP A 98 9.87 0.29 -4.48
CA ASP A 98 9.47 0.00 -3.11
C ASP A 98 9.53 1.22 -2.16
N ALA A 99 9.76 2.43 -2.70
CA ALA A 99 9.79 3.66 -1.91
C ALA A 99 9.24 4.89 -2.67
N CYS A 100 8.71 5.83 -1.91
CA CYS A 100 8.40 7.18 -2.39
C CYS A 100 9.58 8.10 -2.06
N GLY A 101 10.02 8.89 -3.03
CA GLY A 101 11.02 9.94 -2.81
C GLY A 101 10.46 11.34 -3.07
N THR A 102 10.88 12.27 -2.23
CA THR A 102 10.56 13.70 -2.36
C THR A 102 11.85 14.51 -2.41
N GLU A 103 11.88 15.45 -3.33
CA GLU A 103 12.96 16.41 -3.55
C GLU A 103 12.39 17.82 -3.42
N ILE A 104 13.07 18.67 -2.69
CA ILE A 104 12.84 20.11 -2.69
C ILE A 104 14.15 20.83 -2.98
N ARG A 105 14.07 21.80 -3.88
CA ARG A 105 15.20 22.60 -4.33
C ARG A 105 14.88 24.06 -4.16
N TRP A 106 15.84 24.81 -3.69
CA TRP A 106 15.81 26.26 -3.65
C TRP A 106 16.91 26.79 -4.57
N GLY A 107 16.53 27.65 -5.52
CA GLY A 107 17.46 28.25 -6.47
C GLY A 107 16.75 28.92 -7.65
N SER A 108 17.53 29.37 -8.64
CA SER A 108 17.08 30.13 -9.82
C SER A 108 16.91 29.29 -11.08
N GLN A 109 16.48 28.03 -10.95
CA GLN A 109 16.40 27.07 -12.06
C GLN A 109 15.58 27.56 -13.28
N PRO A 110 15.86 27.03 -14.50
CA PRO A 110 16.93 26.11 -14.89
C PRO A 110 18.22 26.80 -15.38
N TYR A 111 18.25 28.13 -15.52
CA TYR A 111 19.44 28.87 -15.96
C TYR A 111 19.78 29.97 -14.96
N PHE A 112 21.04 30.01 -14.53
CA PHE A 112 21.54 31.12 -13.72
C PHE A 112 21.46 32.39 -14.55
N SER A 113 20.59 33.31 -14.13
CA SER A 113 20.57 34.68 -14.64
C SER A 113 20.79 35.62 -13.47
N GLN A 114 21.60 36.65 -13.69
CA GLN A 114 21.87 37.66 -12.67
C GLN A 114 20.56 38.40 -12.34
N GLY A 115 20.12 38.30 -11.09
CA GLY A 115 18.85 38.88 -10.63
C GLY A 115 17.60 38.00 -10.80
N ALA A 116 17.74 36.73 -11.20
CA ALA A 116 16.61 35.81 -11.20
C ALA A 116 16.09 35.55 -9.78
N LEU A 117 14.76 35.63 -9.60
CA LEU A 117 14.11 35.33 -8.33
C LEU A 117 14.32 33.86 -7.98
N LYS A 118 14.87 33.59 -6.79
CA LYS A 118 14.94 32.24 -6.24
C LYS A 118 13.55 31.77 -5.83
N GLN A 119 13.24 30.52 -6.10
CA GLN A 119 11.97 29.91 -5.72
C GLN A 119 12.15 28.44 -5.34
N TYR A 120 11.13 27.90 -4.69
CA TYR A 120 11.07 26.49 -4.34
C TYR A 120 10.62 25.66 -5.53
N TYR A 121 11.24 24.50 -5.72
CA TYR A 121 10.78 23.48 -6.64
C TYR A 121 10.65 22.15 -5.91
N VAL A 122 9.45 21.58 -5.95
CA VAL A 122 9.09 20.29 -5.35
C VAL A 122 8.90 19.26 -6.44
N SER A 123 9.56 18.12 -6.27
CA SER A 123 9.40 16.94 -7.12
C SER A 123 9.16 15.70 -6.26
N LYS A 124 8.17 14.89 -6.62
CA LYS A 124 7.82 13.63 -5.94
C LYS A 124 7.74 12.51 -6.96
N ARG A 125 8.24 11.32 -6.63
CA ARG A 125 8.26 10.17 -7.56
C ARG A 125 8.33 8.83 -6.83
N CYS A 126 7.91 7.78 -7.52
CA CYS A 126 8.24 6.40 -7.16
C CYS A 126 9.71 6.10 -7.47
N MET A 127 10.35 5.24 -6.66
CA MET A 127 11.72 4.75 -6.91
C MET A 127 12.03 3.53 -6.04
N THR A 128 13.20 2.94 -6.26
CA THR A 128 13.75 1.94 -5.33
C THR A 128 14.27 2.60 -4.05
N LYS A 129 14.16 1.90 -2.91
CA LYS A 129 14.71 2.30 -1.62
C LYS A 129 16.20 2.58 -1.71
N GLN A 130 16.94 1.77 -2.46
CA GLN A 130 18.38 1.96 -2.67
C GLN A 130 18.69 3.28 -3.37
N GLN A 131 18.01 3.58 -4.50
CA GLN A 131 18.19 4.85 -5.22
C GLN A 131 17.80 6.04 -4.35
N CYS A 132 16.72 5.90 -3.58
CA CYS A 132 16.28 6.95 -2.66
C CYS A 132 17.36 7.27 -1.62
N GLN A 133 17.88 6.26 -0.94
CA GLN A 133 18.93 6.43 0.08
C GLN A 133 20.23 6.99 -0.50
N GLN A 134 20.61 6.60 -1.72
CA GLN A 134 21.77 7.18 -2.40
C GLN A 134 21.61 8.68 -2.66
N ARG A 135 20.44 9.11 -3.16
CA ARG A 135 20.13 10.54 -3.38
C ARG A 135 20.08 11.31 -2.06
N ARG A 136 19.45 10.74 -1.04
CA ARG A 136 19.42 11.31 0.31
C ARG A 136 20.82 11.56 0.85
N LYS A 137 21.71 10.56 0.80
CA LYS A 137 23.11 10.70 1.21
C LYS A 137 23.84 11.80 0.42
N ARG A 138 23.58 11.92 -0.88
CA ARG A 138 24.22 12.94 -1.73
C ARG A 138 23.75 14.37 -1.42
N TYR A 139 22.45 14.57 -1.20
CA TYR A 139 21.88 15.93 -1.14
C TYR A 139 21.63 16.43 0.29
N MET A 140 21.35 15.56 1.26
CA MET A 140 21.07 16.01 2.63
C MET A 140 22.24 16.74 3.30
N GLN A 141 23.49 16.48 2.88
CA GLN A 141 24.65 17.25 3.34
C GLN A 141 24.62 18.74 2.92
N TYR A 142 23.88 19.05 1.85
CA TYR A 142 23.70 20.41 1.32
C TYR A 142 22.30 20.97 1.62
N CYS A 143 21.57 20.36 2.55
CA CYS A 143 20.26 20.82 2.98
C CYS A 143 20.42 21.80 4.15
N THR A 144 20.68 23.08 3.83
CA THR A 144 21.00 24.12 4.84
C THR A 144 19.86 25.11 5.08
N HIS A 145 18.85 25.15 4.21
CA HIS A 145 17.73 26.10 4.24
C HIS A 145 18.16 27.60 4.21
N ILE A 146 19.38 27.89 3.74
CA ILE A 146 19.92 29.26 3.64
C ILE A 146 19.33 29.95 2.40
N TRP A 147 18.71 31.13 2.58
CA TRP A 147 17.94 31.79 1.53
C TRP A 147 18.78 32.34 0.36
N TYR A 148 20.04 32.71 0.57
CA TYR A 148 20.91 33.26 -0.47
C TYR A 148 21.73 32.19 -1.21
N GLU A 149 21.89 31.00 -0.63
CA GLU A 149 22.56 29.87 -1.26
C GLU A 149 21.57 28.99 -2.01
N ASP A 150 22.05 28.15 -2.91
CA ASP A 150 21.23 27.09 -3.50
C ASP A 150 21.35 25.85 -2.62
N TRP A 151 20.23 25.25 -2.24
CA TRP A 151 20.22 24.06 -1.38
C TRP A 151 19.15 23.09 -1.83
N TRP A 152 19.47 21.80 -1.68
CA TRP A 152 18.64 20.70 -2.16
C TRP A 152 18.44 19.72 -1.01
N CYS A 153 17.19 19.39 -0.70
CA CYS A 153 16.84 18.41 0.32
C CYS A 153 16.12 17.24 -0.32
N TYR A 154 16.34 16.04 0.23
CA TYR A 154 15.80 14.82 -0.31
C TYR A 154 15.36 13.88 0.82
N GLU A 155 14.14 13.38 0.75
CA GLU A 155 13.54 12.54 1.79
C GLU A 155 12.95 11.25 1.21
N CYS A 156 13.01 10.17 2.00
CA CYS A 156 12.66 8.81 1.59
C CYS A 156 11.66 8.20 2.55
N CYS A 157 10.54 7.69 2.05
CA CYS A 157 9.56 6.98 2.87
C CYS A 157 9.04 5.71 2.18
N VAL A 158 8.65 4.71 2.99
CA VAL A 158 8.13 3.42 2.53
C VAL A 158 6.70 3.24 3.01
N GLY A 159 5.75 2.97 2.11
CA GLY A 159 4.34 2.76 2.43
C GLY A 159 3.43 3.72 1.70
N ASP A 160 2.15 3.38 1.63
CA ASP A 160 1.20 4.06 0.75
C ASP A 160 1.03 5.54 1.08
N ARG A 161 1.20 6.36 0.05
CA ARG A 161 1.03 7.82 0.03
C ARG A 161 1.77 8.51 1.17
N CYS A 162 2.89 7.93 1.61
CA CYS A 162 3.66 8.44 2.74
C CYS A 162 4.31 9.81 2.49
N ASN A 163 4.50 10.18 1.22
CA ASN A 163 5.17 11.40 0.81
C ASN A 163 4.20 12.58 0.63
N TYR A 164 3.18 12.69 1.48
CA TYR A 164 2.24 13.82 1.47
C TYR A 164 2.97 15.15 1.73
N PHE A 165 3.79 15.20 2.78
CA PHE A 165 4.64 16.35 3.08
C PHE A 165 5.94 16.34 2.27
N VAL A 166 6.61 17.49 2.20
CA VAL A 166 7.87 17.63 1.44
C VAL A 166 9.03 17.00 2.18
N ILE A 167 9.23 17.39 3.44
CA ILE A 167 10.19 16.79 4.36
C ILE A 167 9.41 16.39 5.60
N SER A 168 9.42 15.10 5.92
CA SER A 168 8.81 14.56 7.12
C SER A 168 9.93 14.15 8.07
N GLY A 169 10.16 14.89 9.15
CA GLY A 169 11.16 14.54 10.18
C GLY A 169 10.78 13.31 11.03
N THR A 170 9.70 12.61 10.67
CA THR A 170 9.17 11.49 11.42
C THR A 170 9.93 10.20 11.10
N THR A 171 10.71 9.74 12.08
CA THR A 171 11.19 8.36 12.10
C THR A 171 10.00 7.42 12.26
N LYS A 172 9.77 6.53 11.27
CA LYS A 172 8.79 5.45 11.43
C LYS A 172 9.28 4.52 12.53
N LYS A 173 8.64 4.56 13.69
CA LYS A 173 8.83 3.53 14.72
C LYS A 173 8.03 2.31 14.27
N GLU A 174 8.71 1.30 13.77
CA GLU A 174 8.09 0.01 13.51
C GLU A 174 7.83 -0.66 14.87
N VAL A 175 6.58 -0.68 15.31
CA VAL A 175 6.17 -1.50 16.44
C VAL A 175 6.17 -2.94 15.96
N THR A 176 7.23 -3.68 16.32
CA THR A 176 7.40 -5.07 15.89
C THR A 176 6.38 -5.97 16.60
N VAL A 177 5.76 -6.90 15.89
CA VAL A 177 4.78 -7.88 16.42
C VAL A 177 5.30 -8.62 17.67
N THR A 178 6.61 -8.79 17.80
CA THR A 178 7.28 -9.34 18.98
C THR A 178 7.02 -8.54 20.27
N THR A 179 6.90 -7.20 20.18
CA THR A 179 6.57 -6.37 21.36
C THR A 179 5.13 -6.61 21.83
N ILE A 180 4.19 -6.79 20.91
CA ILE A 180 2.77 -7.06 21.23
C ILE A 180 2.63 -8.45 21.88
N ILE A 181 3.31 -9.47 21.32
CA ILE A 181 3.31 -10.82 21.90
C ILE A 181 3.95 -10.81 23.29
N GLY A 182 5.04 -10.06 23.48
CA GLY A 182 5.69 -9.90 24.78
C GLY A 182 4.77 -9.30 25.84
N VAL A 183 3.99 -8.26 25.50
CA VAL A 183 3.03 -7.64 26.43
C VAL A 183 1.91 -8.61 26.80
N LEU A 184 1.38 -9.37 25.85
CA LEU A 184 0.33 -10.36 26.10
C LEU A 184 0.82 -11.55 26.95
N PHE A 185 2.07 -11.98 26.74
CA PHE A 185 2.68 -13.06 27.52
C PHE A 185 2.93 -12.65 28.98
N VAL A 186 3.44 -11.43 29.20
CA VAL A 186 3.64 -10.92 30.58
C VAL A 186 2.30 -10.67 31.27
N GLY A 187 1.30 -10.13 30.56
CA GLY A 187 -0.04 -9.91 31.11
C GLY A 187 -0.74 -11.21 31.53
N SER A 188 -0.59 -12.28 30.75
CA SER A 188 -1.14 -13.60 31.11
C SER A 188 -0.44 -14.22 32.32
N LEU A 189 0.90 -14.13 32.41
CA LEU A 189 1.63 -14.59 33.59
C LEU A 189 1.23 -13.84 34.87
N LEU A 190 1.04 -12.52 34.79
CA LEU A 190 0.61 -11.71 35.93
C LEU A 190 -0.82 -12.06 36.38
N SER A 191 -1.73 -12.31 35.45
CA SER A 191 -3.10 -12.74 35.78
C SER A 191 -3.16 -14.12 36.46
N ILE A 192 -2.25 -15.02 36.10
CA ILE A 192 -2.14 -16.33 36.73
C ILE A 192 -1.60 -16.19 38.17
N SER A 193 -0.61 -15.32 38.39
CA SER A 193 -0.08 -15.07 39.74
C SER A 193 -1.10 -14.44 40.70
N THR A 194 -2.06 -13.66 40.21
CA THR A 194 -3.16 -13.10 41.03
C THR A 194 -4.32 -14.07 41.27
N LEU A 195 -4.35 -15.21 40.56
CA LEU A 195 -5.33 -16.29 40.76
C LEU A 195 -4.81 -17.38 41.72
N ILE A 196 -3.50 -17.39 41.98
CA ILE A 196 -2.82 -18.38 42.85
C ILE A 196 -2.65 -17.86 44.30
N TYR A 197 -2.82 -16.56 44.52
CA TYR A 197 -2.91 -15.92 45.85
C TYR A 197 -4.34 -15.47 46.12
#